data_AF-A0A9Q0W569-F1
#
_entry.id   AF-A0A9Q0W569-F1
#
_cell.length_a   1.000
_cell.length_b   1.000
_cell.length_c   1.000
_cell.angle_alpha   90.00
_cell.angle_beta   90.00
_cell.angle_gamma   90.00
#
_symmetry.space_group_name_H-M   'P 1'
#
loop_
_entity.id
_entity.type
_entity.pdbx_description
1 polymer ?
#
loop_
_entity_poly.entity_id
_entity_poly.type
_entity_poly.pdbx_seq_one_letter_code
_entity_poly.pdbx_strand_id
1 'polypeptide(L)'
;MGGKESSDSSRSSPSLWLAPDPSKRWGEIFFLCYTPFWLTLCLGIVIPYKLYESFTELEYLLLGLISAVPSFLIPMIFVGKADSKLCWKDRYWVKASLWIIIFSYVGNYFWTHYFFTVLGASYTFPSWKMNNVPHTTFLLTHVCFLFYHVASNMTIRRLRHAVADLPDNLRWAAEGAWILALSYFIAYLETLAVSNFPYYEFVDRASMYKVGSLFYAIYFFVSFPMFLRIDEKPGDLWELPRVAVDSLGAAMLVTIILDLWRIFLGPIVPHSKTKQCLQQGLPWFP
;
A
#
# COMPACT_ATOMS: atom_id res chain seq x y z
N MET A 1 37.15 -47.96 11.62
CA MET A 1 37.24 -46.49 11.64
C MET A 1 36.17 -45.96 10.69
N GLY A 2 34.98 -45.67 11.20
CA GLY A 2 33.88 -45.12 10.42
C GLY A 2 33.47 -43.81 11.06
N GLY A 3 33.92 -42.69 10.49
CA GLY A 3 33.56 -41.35 10.95
C GLY A 3 32.10 -41.07 10.63
N LYS A 4 31.31 -40.81 11.67
CA LYS A 4 29.98 -40.21 11.57
C LYS A 4 30.16 -38.75 11.15
N GLU A 5 29.80 -38.42 9.91
CA GLU A 5 29.56 -37.03 9.52
C GLU A 5 28.36 -36.52 10.32
N SER A 6 28.64 -35.59 11.22
CA SER A 6 27.62 -34.78 11.88
C SER A 6 27.14 -33.75 10.88
N SER A 7 25.89 -33.89 10.45
CA SER A 7 25.19 -32.85 9.72
C SER A 7 24.95 -31.67 10.66
N ASP A 8 25.88 -30.72 10.68
CA ASP A 8 25.69 -29.42 11.30
C ASP A 8 24.59 -28.67 10.54
N SER A 9 23.34 -28.84 10.98
CA SER A 9 22.26 -27.94 10.62
C SER A 9 22.53 -26.62 11.33
N SER A 10 23.24 -25.71 10.65
CA SER A 10 23.39 -24.33 11.08
C SER A 10 21.99 -23.70 11.20
N ARG A 11 21.41 -23.74 12.40
CA ARG A 11 20.24 -22.94 12.76
C ARG A 11 20.68 -21.49 12.76
N SER A 12 20.70 -20.88 11.58
CA SER A 12 20.85 -19.43 11.42
C SER A 12 19.80 -18.76 12.29
N SER A 13 20.22 -17.86 13.18
CA SER A 13 19.30 -17.08 14.01
C SER A 13 18.24 -16.43 13.13
N PRO A 14 16.95 -16.48 13.53
CA PRO A 14 15.88 -15.90 12.74
C PRO A 14 16.14 -14.40 12.51
N SER A 15 15.98 -13.95 11.27
CA SER A 15 16.16 -12.54 10.93
C SER A 15 15.10 -11.70 11.65
N LEU A 16 15.54 -10.61 12.28
CA LEU A 16 14.66 -9.66 12.97
C LEU A 16 13.85 -8.80 12.00
N TRP A 17 14.29 -8.73 10.74
CA TRP A 17 13.77 -7.84 9.71
C TRP A 17 13.17 -8.58 8.51
N LEU A 18 13.46 -9.86 8.31
CA LEU A 18 12.98 -10.64 7.16
C LEU A 18 12.07 -11.79 7.59
N ALA A 19 11.07 -12.10 6.76
CA ALA A 19 10.07 -13.10 7.11
C ALA A 19 10.69 -14.48 7.39
N PRO A 20 10.10 -15.28 8.29
CA PRO A 20 10.55 -16.65 8.53
C PRO A 20 10.29 -17.56 7.33
N ASP A 21 9.16 -17.37 6.63
CA ASP A 21 8.84 -18.10 5.41
C ASP A 21 9.81 -17.74 4.26
N PRO A 22 10.45 -18.71 3.59
CA PRO A 22 11.41 -18.44 2.53
C PRO A 22 10.83 -17.77 1.28
N SER A 23 9.59 -18.09 0.89
CA SER A 23 8.91 -17.49 -0.27
C SER A 23 8.59 -16.02 0.02
N LYS A 24 8.00 -15.77 1.20
CA LYS A 24 7.73 -14.42 1.69
C LYS A 24 8.98 -13.57 1.78
N ARG A 25 10.03 -14.09 2.39
CA ARG A 25 11.32 -13.39 2.49
C ARG A 25 11.85 -13.00 1.12
N TRP A 26 11.81 -13.92 0.16
CA TRP A 26 12.29 -13.65 -1.19
C TRP A 26 11.45 -12.56 -1.87
N GLY A 27 10.12 -12.64 -1.78
CA GLY A 27 9.23 -11.64 -2.37
C GLY A 27 9.35 -10.25 -1.73
N GLU A 28 9.48 -10.18 -0.40
CA GLU A 28 9.73 -8.91 0.31
C GLU A 28 11.04 -8.25 -0.18
N ILE A 29 12.14 -9.02 -0.26
CA ILE A 29 13.42 -8.51 -0.78
C ILE A 29 13.26 -8.07 -2.23
N PHE A 30 12.58 -8.86 -3.06
CA PHE A 30 12.33 -8.52 -4.45
C PHE A 30 11.63 -7.16 -4.58
N PHE A 31 10.50 -6.95 -3.89
CA PHE A 31 9.76 -5.68 -3.98
C PHE A 31 10.56 -4.48 -3.45
N LEU A 32 11.38 -4.67 -2.41
CA LEU A 32 12.29 -3.62 -1.91
C LEU A 32 13.37 -3.27 -2.94
N CYS A 33 14.03 -4.28 -3.53
CA CYS A 33 15.03 -4.06 -4.56
C CYS A 33 14.44 -3.51 -5.86
N TYR A 34 13.17 -3.79 -6.13
CA TYR A 34 12.44 -3.23 -7.26
C TYR A 34 12.05 -1.76 -7.05
N THR A 35 11.87 -1.33 -5.80
CA THR A 35 11.39 0.01 -5.46
C THR A 35 12.24 1.16 -6.06
N PRO A 36 13.59 1.12 -6.01
CA PRO A 36 14.44 2.13 -6.64
C PRO A 36 14.16 2.35 -8.13
N PHE A 37 13.74 1.31 -8.87
CA PHE A 37 13.50 1.44 -10.31
C PHE A 37 12.36 2.43 -10.61
N TRP A 38 11.16 2.19 -10.07
CA TRP A 38 10.01 3.04 -10.37
C TRP A 38 10.10 4.40 -9.66
N LEU A 39 10.74 4.47 -8.48
CA LEU A 39 11.00 5.75 -7.80
C LEU A 39 11.96 6.62 -8.62
N THR A 40 13.04 6.04 -9.15
CA THR A 40 13.98 6.78 -10.00
C THR A 40 13.28 7.25 -11.27
N LEU A 41 12.47 6.40 -11.90
CA LEU A 41 11.69 6.78 -13.07
C LEU A 41 10.74 7.96 -12.77
N CYS A 42 9.92 7.88 -11.72
CA CYS A 42 8.94 8.91 -11.41
C CYS A 42 9.58 10.16 -10.81
N LEU A 43 10.26 10.02 -9.67
CA LEU A 43 10.77 11.15 -8.87
C LEU A 43 12.18 11.60 -9.26
N GLY A 44 12.98 10.73 -9.89
CA GLY A 44 14.33 11.05 -10.34
C GLY A 44 14.40 11.55 -11.79
N ILE A 45 13.45 11.16 -12.65
CA ILE A 45 13.46 11.50 -14.08
C ILE A 45 12.21 12.30 -14.47
N VAL A 46 11.01 11.74 -14.35
CA VAL A 46 9.79 12.39 -14.88
C VAL A 46 9.52 13.74 -14.20
N ILE A 47 9.58 13.80 -12.87
CA ILE A 47 9.30 15.02 -12.11
C ILE A 47 10.39 16.09 -12.29
N PRO A 48 11.70 15.81 -12.08
CA PRO A 48 12.74 16.84 -12.15
C PRO A 48 12.91 17.45 -13.54
N TYR A 49 12.77 16.63 -14.60
CA TYR A 49 12.87 17.08 -15.98
C TYR A 49 11.53 17.57 -16.54
N LYS A 50 10.46 17.58 -15.73
CA LYS A 50 9.10 18.02 -16.12
C LYS A 50 8.57 17.34 -17.39
N LEU A 51 8.94 16.08 -17.62
CA LEU A 51 8.52 15.35 -18.82
C LEU A 51 6.98 15.24 -18.91
N TYR A 52 6.34 15.24 -17.74
CA TYR A 52 4.90 15.20 -17.57
C TYR A 52 4.14 16.34 -18.26
N GLU A 53 4.78 17.48 -18.56
CA GLU A 53 4.17 18.60 -19.29
C GLU A 53 3.84 18.25 -20.74
N SER A 54 4.63 17.35 -21.35
CA SER A 54 4.46 16.91 -22.74
C SER A 54 3.66 15.62 -22.90
N PHE A 55 3.29 14.98 -21.78
CA PHE A 55 2.62 13.69 -21.82
C PHE A 55 1.16 13.83 -22.25
N THR A 56 0.75 12.98 -23.17
CA THR A 56 -0.65 12.71 -23.48
C THR A 56 -1.15 11.54 -22.63
N GLU A 57 -2.42 11.16 -22.80
CA GLU A 57 -3.04 10.04 -22.10
C GLU A 57 -2.23 8.75 -22.21
N LEU A 58 -1.61 8.51 -23.38
CA LEU A 58 -0.82 7.31 -23.64
C LEU A 58 0.49 7.29 -22.84
N GLU A 59 1.25 8.38 -22.83
CA GLU A 59 2.52 8.45 -22.08
C GLU A 59 2.27 8.28 -20.58
N TYR A 60 1.20 8.86 -20.04
CA TYR A 60 0.80 8.63 -18.65
C TYR A 60 0.46 7.16 -18.40
N LEU A 61 -0.29 6.50 -19.29
CA LEU A 61 -0.58 5.07 -19.13
C LEU A 61 0.70 4.24 -19.18
N LEU A 62 1.58 4.51 -20.14
CA LEU A 62 2.86 3.82 -20.31
C LEU A 62 3.76 4.00 -19.09
N LEU A 63 3.79 5.19 -18.48
CA LEU A 63 4.51 5.42 -17.22
C LEU A 63 4.03 4.47 -16.12
N GLY A 64 2.71 4.34 -15.97
CA GLY A 64 2.11 3.40 -15.02
C GLY A 64 2.45 1.95 -15.35
N LEU A 65 2.36 1.55 -16.63
CA LEU A 65 2.63 0.18 -17.07
C LEU A 65 4.10 -0.20 -16.90
N ILE A 66 5.04 0.66 -17.29
CA ILE A 66 6.48 0.45 -17.11
C ILE A 66 6.81 0.33 -15.63
N SER A 67 6.09 1.05 -14.76
CA SER A 67 6.28 0.97 -13.32
C SER A 67 5.66 -0.28 -12.70
N ALA A 68 4.51 -0.77 -13.19
CA ALA A 68 3.78 -1.86 -12.56
C ALA A 68 4.07 -3.24 -13.17
N VAL A 69 4.07 -3.36 -14.50
CA VAL A 69 4.18 -4.66 -15.19
C VAL A 69 5.48 -5.42 -14.83
N PRO A 70 6.66 -4.79 -14.72
CA PRO A 70 7.86 -5.52 -14.35
C PRO A 70 7.82 -6.11 -12.94
N SER A 71 7.00 -5.57 -12.02
CA SER A 71 6.81 -6.18 -10.69
C SER A 71 6.21 -7.59 -10.76
N PHE A 72 5.55 -7.94 -11.87
CA PHE A 72 5.04 -9.27 -12.18
C PHE A 72 5.98 -10.06 -13.09
N LEU A 73 6.50 -9.44 -14.16
CA LEU A 73 7.32 -10.14 -15.15
C LEU A 73 8.65 -10.62 -14.57
N ILE A 74 9.32 -9.80 -13.77
CA ILE A 74 10.62 -10.13 -13.19
C ILE A 74 10.53 -11.38 -12.29
N PRO A 75 9.60 -11.49 -11.32
CA PRO A 75 9.53 -12.68 -10.47
C PRO A 75 8.99 -13.92 -11.20
N MET A 76 8.35 -13.77 -12.36
CA MET A 76 8.01 -14.90 -13.24
C MET A 76 9.24 -15.47 -13.94
N ILE A 77 10.17 -14.61 -14.39
CA ILE A 77 11.36 -15.02 -15.14
C ILE A 77 12.50 -15.42 -14.20
N PHE A 78 12.76 -14.60 -13.17
CA PHE A 78 13.83 -14.79 -12.19
C PHE A 78 13.27 -15.40 -10.91
N VAL A 79 12.90 -16.67 -10.98
CA VAL A 79 12.27 -17.38 -9.87
C VAL A 79 13.27 -17.58 -8.72
N GLY A 80 12.90 -17.14 -7.51
CA GLY A 80 13.68 -17.39 -6.31
C GLY A 80 13.87 -18.88 -6.02
N LYS A 81 15.01 -19.26 -5.41
CA LYS A 81 15.27 -20.67 -5.06
C LYS A 81 14.14 -21.27 -4.21
N ALA A 82 13.59 -20.49 -3.29
CA ALA A 82 12.44 -20.86 -2.45
C ALA A 82 11.16 -21.16 -3.26
N ASP A 83 10.98 -20.47 -4.38
CA ASP A 83 9.77 -20.54 -5.22
C ASP A 83 9.92 -21.53 -6.39
N SER A 84 11.11 -22.05 -6.63
CA SER A 84 11.45 -22.89 -7.79
C SER A 84 10.58 -24.15 -7.93
N LYS A 85 10.12 -24.70 -6.80
CA LYS A 85 9.25 -25.90 -6.74
C LYS A 85 7.78 -25.58 -6.49
N LEU A 86 7.44 -24.30 -6.33
CA LEU A 86 6.09 -23.86 -6.01
C LEU A 86 5.33 -23.47 -7.28
N CYS A 87 4.06 -23.87 -7.33
CA CYS A 87 3.09 -23.32 -8.27
C CYS A 87 2.89 -21.83 -8.00
N TRP A 88 2.51 -21.05 -9.03
CA TRP A 88 2.36 -19.59 -8.89
C TRP A 88 1.39 -19.19 -7.77
N LYS A 89 0.27 -19.90 -7.62
CA LYS A 89 -0.72 -19.62 -6.58
C LYS A 89 -0.16 -19.71 -5.15
N ASP A 90 0.92 -20.47 -4.96
CA ASP A 90 1.52 -20.72 -3.66
C ASP A 90 2.70 -19.77 -3.38
N ARG A 91 3.16 -19.01 -4.39
CA ARG A 91 4.26 -18.05 -4.24
C ARG A 91 3.78 -16.79 -3.57
N TYR A 92 4.54 -16.30 -2.60
CA TYR A 92 4.16 -15.11 -1.84
C TYR A 92 3.98 -13.88 -2.72
N TRP A 93 4.84 -13.65 -3.72
CA TRP A 93 4.73 -12.45 -4.56
C TRP A 93 3.38 -12.38 -5.31
N VAL A 94 2.80 -13.53 -5.70
CA VAL A 94 1.48 -13.59 -6.34
C VAL A 94 0.39 -13.21 -5.32
N LYS A 95 0.46 -13.76 -4.11
CA LYS A 95 -0.49 -13.47 -3.03
C LYS A 95 -0.42 -12.00 -2.61
N ALA A 96 0.78 -11.47 -2.42
CA ALA A 96 1.03 -10.07 -2.10
C ALA A 96 0.47 -9.16 -3.20
N SER A 97 0.76 -9.44 -4.47
CA SER A 97 0.24 -8.65 -5.57
C SER A 97 -1.29 -8.74 -5.68
N LEU A 98 -1.89 -9.91 -5.49
CA LEU A 98 -3.35 -10.08 -5.49
C LEU A 98 -4.01 -9.25 -4.39
N TRP A 99 -3.48 -9.32 -3.17
CA TRP A 99 -3.99 -8.55 -2.04
C TRP A 99 -3.98 -7.05 -2.35
N ILE A 100 -2.85 -6.54 -2.88
CA ILE A 100 -2.69 -5.13 -3.21
C ILE A 100 -3.56 -4.72 -4.39
N ILE A 101 -3.72 -5.55 -5.42
CA ILE A 101 -4.63 -5.27 -6.56
C ILE A 101 -6.05 -5.07 -6.07
N ILE A 102 -6.55 -5.97 -5.21
CA ILE A 102 -7.92 -5.87 -4.69
C ILE A 102 -8.07 -4.62 -3.82
N PHE A 103 -7.17 -4.43 -2.86
CA PHE A 103 -7.23 -3.30 -1.93
C PHE A 103 -7.08 -1.96 -2.66
N SER A 104 -6.12 -1.84 -3.59
CA SER A 104 -5.89 -0.62 -4.36
C SER A 104 -7.00 -0.35 -5.36
N TYR A 105 -7.61 -1.38 -5.96
CA TYR A 105 -8.79 -1.22 -6.80
C TYR A 105 -9.95 -0.66 -6.00
N VAL A 106 -10.21 -1.19 -4.79
CA VAL A 106 -11.27 -0.64 -3.95
C VAL A 106 -10.99 0.81 -3.58
N GLY A 107 -9.74 1.13 -3.22
CA GLY A 107 -9.38 2.49 -2.87
C GLY A 107 -9.42 3.50 -4.02
N ASN A 108 -8.97 3.11 -5.21
CA ASN A 108 -9.01 3.99 -6.37
C ASN A 108 -10.42 4.09 -6.98
N TYR A 109 -11.22 3.02 -6.97
CA TYR A 109 -12.53 3.01 -7.63
C TYR A 109 -13.68 3.40 -6.70
N PHE A 110 -13.77 2.82 -5.50
CA PHE A 110 -14.89 3.08 -4.60
C PHE A 110 -14.62 4.24 -3.64
N TRP A 111 -13.39 4.49 -3.19
CA TRP A 111 -13.17 5.58 -2.23
C TRP A 111 -13.05 6.98 -2.85
N THR A 112 -13.39 7.12 -4.12
CA THR A 112 -13.38 8.41 -4.85
C THR A 112 -14.21 9.48 -4.19
N HIS A 113 -15.34 9.13 -3.56
CA HIS A 113 -16.14 10.10 -2.80
C HIS A 113 -15.33 10.70 -1.64
N TYR A 114 -14.65 9.87 -0.85
CA TYR A 114 -13.81 10.36 0.25
C TYR A 114 -12.65 11.21 -0.29
N PHE A 115 -12.05 10.77 -1.38
CA PHE A 115 -10.90 11.45 -1.97
C PHE A 115 -11.25 12.80 -2.61
N PHE A 116 -12.29 12.86 -3.44
CA PHE A 116 -12.67 14.08 -4.16
C PHE A 116 -13.56 15.02 -3.35
N THR A 117 -14.47 14.48 -2.52
CA THR A 117 -15.44 15.29 -1.79
C THR A 117 -14.98 15.60 -0.37
N VAL A 118 -14.44 14.60 0.34
CA VAL A 118 -14.01 14.80 1.74
C VAL A 118 -12.67 15.51 1.81
N LEU A 119 -11.70 15.08 1.00
CA LEU A 119 -10.36 15.71 0.94
C LEU A 119 -10.25 16.88 -0.05
N GLY A 120 -11.17 16.98 -1.02
CA GLY A 120 -11.09 18.03 -2.04
C GLY A 120 -9.91 17.88 -2.99
N ALA A 121 -9.46 16.64 -3.24
CA ALA A 121 -8.43 16.37 -4.22
C ALA A 121 -9.02 16.38 -5.64
N SER A 122 -8.19 16.56 -6.67
CA SER A 122 -8.59 16.32 -8.07
C SER A 122 -7.39 16.06 -8.98
N TYR A 123 -7.62 15.27 -10.04
CA TYR A 123 -6.62 15.00 -11.07
C TYR A 123 -6.95 15.74 -12.36
N THR A 124 -6.06 16.64 -12.80
CA THR A 124 -6.27 17.53 -13.95
C THR A 124 -5.44 17.18 -15.18
N PHE A 125 -4.53 16.20 -15.10
CA PHE A 125 -3.68 15.79 -16.23
C PHE A 125 -4.43 14.90 -17.25
N PRO A 126 -3.99 14.90 -18.53
CA PRO A 126 -4.53 14.03 -19.58
C PRO A 126 -4.45 12.57 -19.16
N SER A 127 -5.60 11.89 -19.13
CA SER A 127 -5.63 10.46 -18.83
C SER A 127 -6.94 9.82 -19.26
N TRP A 128 -6.87 8.53 -19.60
CA TRP A 128 -8.05 7.67 -19.50
C TRP A 128 -8.42 7.52 -18.03
N LYS A 129 -9.69 7.73 -17.68
CA LYS A 129 -10.16 7.72 -16.30
C LYS A 129 -11.25 6.67 -16.08
N MET A 130 -11.29 6.13 -14.87
CA MET A 130 -12.35 5.28 -14.36
C MET A 130 -12.84 5.87 -13.04
N ASN A 131 -14.13 6.20 -12.96
CA ASN A 131 -14.71 6.95 -11.84
C ASN A 131 -13.90 8.24 -11.49
N ASN A 132 -13.53 9.00 -12.52
CA ASN A 132 -12.67 10.21 -12.44
C ASN A 132 -11.22 9.98 -11.95
N VAL A 133 -10.81 8.73 -11.72
CA VAL A 133 -9.44 8.37 -11.34
C VAL A 133 -8.64 7.92 -12.58
N PRO A 134 -7.48 8.53 -12.87
CA PRO A 134 -6.61 8.14 -13.99
C PRO A 134 -6.14 6.68 -13.90
N HIS A 135 -6.15 5.92 -15.00
CA HIS A 135 -5.64 4.52 -14.98
C HIS A 135 -4.19 4.42 -14.51
N THR A 136 -3.36 5.44 -14.78
CA THR A 136 -1.99 5.53 -14.29
C THR A 136 -1.89 5.45 -12.77
N THR A 137 -2.84 6.05 -12.04
CA THR A 137 -2.78 6.01 -10.57
C THR A 137 -3.07 4.61 -10.06
N PHE A 138 -4.01 3.85 -10.64
CA PHE A 138 -4.22 2.45 -10.28
C PHE A 138 -2.93 1.61 -10.40
N LEU A 139 -2.17 1.83 -11.48
CA LEU A 139 -0.91 1.13 -11.73
C LEU A 139 0.21 1.57 -10.78
N LEU A 140 0.37 2.88 -10.56
CA LEU A 140 1.37 3.41 -9.62
C LEU A 140 1.05 3.04 -8.18
N THR A 141 -0.22 3.10 -7.76
CA THR A 141 -0.67 2.68 -6.43
C THR A 141 -0.26 1.24 -6.16
N HIS A 142 -0.32 0.35 -7.15
CA HIS A 142 0.08 -1.04 -6.96
C HIS A 142 1.53 -1.17 -6.46
N VAL A 143 2.48 -0.49 -7.12
CA VAL A 143 3.89 -0.59 -6.74
C VAL A 143 4.26 0.24 -5.52
N CYS A 144 3.62 1.40 -5.35
CA CYS A 144 3.73 2.19 -4.12
C CYS A 144 3.26 1.36 -2.91
N PHE A 145 2.09 0.74 -3.00
CA PHE A 145 1.53 -0.01 -1.89
C PHE A 145 2.33 -1.28 -1.61
N LEU A 146 2.82 -2.00 -2.62
CA LEU A 146 3.76 -3.11 -2.38
C LEU A 146 4.97 -2.65 -1.56
N PHE A 147 5.58 -1.52 -1.91
CA PHE A 147 6.68 -0.95 -1.14
C PHE A 147 6.27 -0.61 0.29
N TYR A 148 5.19 0.15 0.48
CA TYR A 148 4.75 0.61 1.81
C TYR A 148 4.46 -0.56 2.75
N HIS A 149 3.75 -1.59 2.24
CA HIS A 149 3.34 -2.72 3.06
C HIS A 149 4.51 -3.67 3.35
N VAL A 150 5.45 -3.85 2.42
CA VAL A 150 6.68 -4.60 2.71
C VAL A 150 7.54 -3.87 3.73
N ALA A 151 7.71 -2.55 3.59
CA ALA A 151 8.44 -1.74 4.58
C ALA A 151 7.75 -1.78 5.96
N SER A 152 6.42 -1.74 6.01
CA SER A 152 5.68 -1.91 7.26
C SER A 152 5.89 -3.29 7.88
N ASN A 153 5.88 -4.35 7.08
CA ASN A 153 6.10 -5.71 7.60
C ASN A 153 7.45 -5.82 8.32
N MET A 154 8.52 -5.31 7.69
CA MET A 154 9.86 -5.34 8.27
C MET A 154 9.94 -4.58 9.59
N THR A 155 9.36 -3.38 9.65
CA THR A 155 9.42 -2.54 10.86
C THR A 155 8.55 -3.06 11.99
N ILE A 156 7.35 -3.58 11.70
CA ILE A 156 6.48 -4.22 12.70
C ILE A 156 7.17 -5.47 13.27
N ARG A 157 7.80 -6.31 12.43
CA ARG A 157 8.57 -7.46 12.92
C ARG A 157 9.73 -7.03 13.81
N ARG A 158 10.49 -6.01 13.40
CA ARG A 158 11.59 -5.45 14.21
C ARG A 158 11.09 -4.93 15.57
N LEU A 159 9.96 -4.22 15.57
CA LEU A 159 9.35 -3.68 16.77
C LEU A 159 8.92 -4.81 17.70
N ARG A 160 8.20 -5.83 17.19
CA ARG A 160 7.76 -6.99 17.99
C ARG A 160 8.92 -7.66 18.70
N HIS A 161 10.08 -7.77 18.05
CA HIS A 161 11.30 -8.25 18.69
C HIS A 161 11.85 -7.28 19.75
N ALA A 162 11.83 -5.97 19.50
CA ALA A 162 12.31 -4.96 20.44
C ALA A 162 11.46 -4.85 21.72
N VAL A 163 10.16 -5.16 21.64
CA VAL A 163 9.23 -5.12 22.77
C VAL A 163 8.91 -6.51 23.34
N ALA A 164 9.63 -7.55 22.92
CA ALA A 164 9.33 -8.95 23.23
C ALA A 164 9.41 -9.30 24.73
N ASP A 165 10.08 -8.48 25.54
CA ASP A 165 10.20 -8.69 27.00
C ASP A 165 9.23 -7.82 27.81
N LEU A 166 8.49 -6.91 27.17
CA LEU A 166 7.53 -6.03 27.85
C LEU A 166 6.22 -6.76 28.20
N PRO A 167 5.39 -6.24 29.12
CA PRO A 167 4.04 -6.76 29.35
C PRO A 167 3.12 -6.60 28.13
N ASP A 168 2.13 -7.48 27.97
CA ASP A 168 1.27 -7.54 26.78
C ASP A 168 0.58 -6.20 26.46
N ASN A 169 0.04 -5.50 27.45
CA ASN A 169 -0.60 -4.20 27.25
C ASN A 169 0.35 -3.18 26.60
N LEU A 170 1.62 -3.20 27.02
CA LEU A 170 2.63 -2.29 26.49
C LEU A 170 3.10 -2.71 25.08
N ARG A 171 3.11 -4.01 24.78
CA ARG A 171 3.36 -4.51 23.40
C ARG A 171 2.26 -4.05 22.46
N TRP A 172 1.00 -4.23 22.83
CA TRP A 172 -0.16 -3.78 22.04
C TRP A 172 -0.15 -2.27 21.84
N ALA A 173 0.11 -1.50 22.91
CA ALA A 173 0.23 -0.05 22.82
C ALA A 173 1.38 0.39 21.91
N ALA A 174 2.56 -0.24 22.02
CA ALA A 174 3.71 0.07 21.18
C ALA A 174 3.46 -0.27 19.71
N GLU A 175 2.89 -1.45 19.42
CA GLU A 175 2.56 -1.85 18.05
C GLU A 175 1.49 -0.94 17.43
N GLY A 176 0.42 -0.63 18.17
CA GLY A 176 -0.62 0.29 17.72
C GLY A 176 -0.09 1.71 17.46
N ALA A 177 0.74 2.23 18.37
CA ALA A 177 1.37 3.54 18.21
C ALA A 177 2.33 3.58 17.02
N TRP A 178 3.12 2.52 16.81
CA TRP A 178 4.02 2.43 15.67
C TRP A 178 3.29 2.36 14.34
N ILE A 179 2.24 1.53 14.24
CA ILE A 179 1.42 1.44 13.02
C ILE A 179 0.81 2.81 12.72
N LEU A 180 0.20 3.48 13.71
CA LEU A 180 -0.36 4.81 13.52
C LEU A 180 0.69 5.83 13.05
N ALA A 181 1.86 5.86 13.70
CA ALA A 181 2.94 6.78 13.36
C ALA A 181 3.48 6.52 11.95
N LEU A 182 3.71 5.26 11.59
CA LEU A 182 4.20 4.86 10.26
C LEU A 182 3.16 5.16 9.18
N SER A 183 1.89 4.84 9.42
CA SER A 183 0.78 5.14 8.51
C SER A 183 0.66 6.63 8.22
N TYR A 184 0.73 7.46 9.27
CA TYR A 184 0.72 8.91 9.11
C TYR A 184 1.95 9.41 8.35
N PHE A 185 3.13 8.90 8.69
CA PHE A 185 4.38 9.26 8.03
C PHE A 185 4.35 8.95 6.52
N ILE A 186 3.90 7.76 6.13
CA ILE A 186 3.78 7.38 4.71
C ILE A 186 2.75 8.25 3.99
N ALA A 187 1.55 8.43 4.58
CA ALA A 187 0.50 9.27 3.99
C ALA A 187 0.97 10.72 3.80
N TYR A 188 1.70 11.27 4.77
CA TYR A 188 2.26 12.61 4.69
C TYR A 188 3.36 12.71 3.63
N LEU A 189 4.29 11.75 3.57
CA LEU A 189 5.34 11.72 2.54
C LEU A 189 4.76 11.60 1.14
N GLU A 190 3.72 10.80 0.94
CA GLU A 190 3.05 10.70 -0.36
C GLU A 190 2.40 12.05 -0.72
N THR A 191 1.72 12.69 0.22
CA THR A 191 1.12 14.02 0.02
C THR A 191 2.19 15.06 -0.37
N LEU A 192 3.37 15.02 0.27
CA LEU A 192 4.51 15.88 -0.08
C LEU A 192 5.17 15.51 -1.42
N ALA A 193 5.28 14.23 -1.74
CA ALA A 193 5.89 13.79 -2.99
C ALA A 193 5.07 14.27 -4.20
N VAL A 194 3.74 14.18 -4.09
CA VAL A 194 2.84 14.61 -5.16
C VAL A 194 2.58 16.12 -5.13
N SER A 195 2.90 16.85 -4.05
CA SER A 195 2.70 18.31 -4.03
C SER A 195 3.50 19.09 -5.07
N ASN A 196 4.58 18.49 -5.58
CA ASN A 196 5.40 19.05 -6.65
C ASN A 196 4.85 18.77 -8.06
N PHE A 197 3.82 17.92 -8.17
CA PHE A 197 3.14 17.63 -9.42
C PHE A 197 1.92 18.57 -9.56
N PRO A 198 1.93 19.50 -10.54
CA PRO A 198 0.95 20.58 -10.60
C PRO A 198 -0.47 20.09 -10.92
N TYR A 199 -0.61 18.92 -11.54
CA TYR A 199 -1.89 18.37 -11.98
C TYR A 199 -2.58 17.46 -10.97
N TYR A 200 -2.11 17.48 -9.72
CA TYR A 200 -2.80 16.93 -8.58
C TYR A 200 -3.10 18.05 -7.60
N GLU A 201 -4.36 18.48 -7.61
CA GLU A 201 -4.79 19.69 -6.94
C GLU A 201 -5.54 19.36 -5.65
N PHE A 202 -5.36 20.22 -4.66
CA PHE A 202 -6.14 20.22 -3.43
C PHE A 202 -6.77 21.59 -3.26
N VAL A 203 -8.07 21.62 -2.94
CA VAL A 203 -8.79 22.87 -2.64
C VAL A 203 -8.15 23.61 -1.45
N ASP A 204 -7.78 22.88 -0.40
CA ASP A 204 -7.04 23.43 0.75
C ASP A 204 -5.82 22.55 1.07
N ARG A 205 -4.66 22.95 0.53
CA ARG A 205 -3.39 22.25 0.76
C ARG A 205 -2.98 22.25 2.24
N ALA A 206 -3.26 23.33 2.98
CA ALA A 206 -2.85 23.42 4.38
C ALA A 206 -3.65 22.44 5.24
N SER A 207 -4.95 22.34 5.01
CA SER A 207 -5.81 21.34 5.66
C SER A 207 -5.49 19.92 5.21
N MET A 208 -5.12 19.73 3.93
CA MET A 208 -4.66 18.43 3.44
C MET A 208 -3.42 17.95 4.21
N TYR A 209 -2.39 18.78 4.39
CA TYR A 209 -1.18 18.37 5.13
C TYR A 209 -1.43 18.12 6.62
N LYS A 210 -2.35 18.87 7.25
CA LYS A 210 -2.60 18.76 8.70
C LYS A 210 -3.55 17.62 9.05
N VAL A 211 -4.67 17.53 8.33
CA VAL A 211 -5.80 16.66 8.66
C VAL A 211 -6.03 15.62 7.56
N GLY A 212 -5.88 16.03 6.29
CA GLY A 212 -6.06 15.13 5.15
C GLY A 212 -5.07 13.96 5.14
N SER A 213 -3.81 14.18 5.49
CA SER A 213 -2.82 13.09 5.63
C SER A 213 -3.19 12.12 6.76
N LEU A 214 -3.82 12.58 7.84
CA LEU A 214 -4.34 11.69 8.90
C LEU A 214 -5.55 10.88 8.42
N PHE A 215 -6.46 11.50 7.67
CA PHE A 215 -7.56 10.79 7.05
C PHE A 215 -7.06 9.73 6.06
N TYR A 216 -6.07 10.07 5.24
CA TYR A 216 -5.45 9.12 4.30
C TYR A 216 -4.67 8.02 5.04
N ALA A 217 -4.06 8.32 6.18
CA ALA A 217 -3.36 7.33 7.02
C ALA A 217 -4.27 6.18 7.49
N ILE A 218 -5.59 6.36 7.52
CA ILE A 218 -6.56 5.29 7.86
C ILE A 218 -6.39 4.07 6.95
N TYR A 219 -6.05 4.31 5.67
CA TYR A 219 -5.85 3.26 4.68
C TYR A 219 -4.76 2.30 5.17
N PHE A 220 -3.63 2.89 5.56
CA PHE A 220 -2.44 2.18 6.01
C PHE A 220 -2.56 1.64 7.44
N PHE A 221 -3.27 2.36 8.31
CA PHE A 221 -3.45 1.95 9.70
C PHE A 221 -4.14 0.58 9.79
N VAL A 222 -5.12 0.35 8.90
CA VAL A 222 -5.79 -0.94 8.77
C VAL A 222 -4.96 -1.90 7.91
N SER A 223 -4.46 -1.46 6.75
CA SER A 223 -3.90 -2.37 5.75
C SER A 223 -2.54 -2.97 6.17
N PHE A 224 -1.70 -2.25 6.90
CA PHE A 224 -0.39 -2.74 7.34
C PHE A 224 -0.48 -4.01 8.20
N PRO A 225 -1.21 -4.05 9.33
CA PRO A 225 -1.33 -5.27 10.13
C PRO A 225 -2.14 -6.37 9.42
N MET A 226 -3.03 -6.02 8.49
CA MET A 226 -3.76 -7.00 7.65
C MET A 226 -2.81 -7.71 6.69
N PHE A 227 -2.09 -6.94 5.86
CA PHE A 227 -1.15 -7.45 4.87
C PHE A 227 0.00 -8.25 5.48
N LEU A 228 0.48 -7.83 6.66
CA LEU A 228 1.53 -8.56 7.39
C LEU A 228 1.18 -10.03 7.59
N ARG A 229 -0.09 -10.41 7.70
CA ARG A 229 -0.49 -11.80 8.02
C ARG A 229 -0.27 -12.80 6.89
N ILE A 230 -0.19 -12.35 5.63
CA ILE A 230 -0.01 -13.25 4.48
C ILE A 230 1.26 -14.07 4.68
N ASP A 231 1.12 -15.39 4.79
CA ASP A 231 2.22 -16.36 4.95
C ASP A 231 3.22 -16.01 6.07
N GLU A 232 2.77 -15.32 7.12
CA GLU A 232 3.65 -14.86 8.20
C GLU A 232 3.97 -15.93 9.23
N LYS A 233 2.98 -16.77 9.56
CA LYS A 233 3.10 -17.82 10.57
C LYS A 233 3.57 -19.11 9.89
N PRO A 234 4.67 -19.73 10.36
CA PRO A 234 5.09 -21.04 9.86
C PRO A 234 3.95 -22.06 9.97
N GLY A 235 3.64 -22.75 8.87
CA GLY A 235 2.57 -23.74 8.80
C GLY A 235 1.16 -23.19 8.54
N ASP A 236 0.95 -21.87 8.51
CA ASP A 236 -0.32 -21.23 8.10
C ASP A 236 -0.14 -20.48 6.77
N LEU A 237 0.09 -21.24 5.70
CA LEU A 237 0.19 -20.68 4.35
C LEU A 237 -1.22 -20.40 3.80
N TRP A 238 -1.39 -19.23 3.19
CA TRP A 238 -2.68 -18.77 2.70
C TRP A 238 -2.90 -19.21 1.26
N GLU A 239 -4.11 -19.68 0.96
CA GLU A 239 -4.59 -19.85 -0.41
C GLU A 239 -5.09 -18.51 -0.98
N LEU A 240 -5.11 -18.36 -2.31
CA LEU A 240 -5.56 -17.13 -2.98
C LEU A 240 -6.97 -16.67 -2.57
N PRO A 241 -7.99 -17.54 -2.36
CA PRO A 241 -9.29 -17.08 -1.88
C PRO A 241 -9.24 -16.42 -0.50
N ARG A 242 -8.40 -16.92 0.42
CA ARG A 242 -8.21 -16.31 1.74
C ARG A 242 -7.58 -14.92 1.61
N VAL A 243 -6.58 -14.77 0.74
CA VAL A 243 -5.94 -13.48 0.42
C VAL A 243 -6.95 -12.48 -0.14
N ALA A 244 -7.82 -12.92 -1.05
CA ALA A 244 -8.84 -12.07 -1.65
C ALA A 244 -9.91 -11.64 -0.64
N VAL A 245 -10.41 -12.56 0.19
CA VAL A 245 -11.38 -12.24 1.25
C VAL A 245 -10.78 -11.32 2.31
N ASP A 246 -9.51 -11.55 2.70
CA ASP A 246 -8.82 -10.73 3.68
C ASP A 246 -8.60 -9.28 3.19
N SER A 247 -8.19 -9.10 1.93
CA SER A 247 -8.05 -7.76 1.32
C SER A 247 -9.38 -7.02 1.18
N LEU A 248 -10.46 -7.71 0.81
CA LEU A 248 -11.81 -7.13 0.82
C LEU A 248 -12.27 -6.76 2.24
N GLY A 249 -11.96 -7.60 3.24
CA GLY A 249 -12.25 -7.31 4.65
C GLY A 249 -11.51 -6.08 5.16
N ALA A 250 -10.21 -5.96 4.83
CA ALA A 250 -9.41 -4.77 5.12
C ALA A 250 -10.01 -3.51 4.46
N ALA A 251 -10.40 -3.61 3.19
CA ALA A 251 -11.02 -2.51 2.47
C ALA A 251 -12.37 -2.10 3.08
N MET A 252 -13.21 -3.06 3.48
CA MET A 252 -14.47 -2.74 4.15
C MET A 252 -14.24 -2.06 5.51
N LEU A 253 -13.26 -2.51 6.29
CA LEU A 253 -12.93 -1.87 7.57
C LEU A 253 -12.43 -0.43 7.37
N VAL A 254 -11.56 -0.18 6.39
CA VAL A 254 -11.17 1.19 6.01
C VAL A 254 -12.41 2.00 5.64
N THR A 255 -13.29 1.46 4.79
CA THR A 255 -14.53 2.14 4.36
C THR A 255 -15.37 2.57 5.55
N ILE A 256 -15.57 1.69 6.55
CA ILE A 256 -16.32 2.01 7.77
C ILE A 256 -15.68 3.16 8.52
N ILE A 257 -14.36 3.14 8.73
CA ILE A 257 -13.66 4.20 9.48
C ILE A 257 -13.70 5.54 8.72
N LEU A 258 -13.50 5.52 7.40
CA LEU A 258 -13.64 6.71 6.55
C LEU A 258 -15.07 7.28 6.62
N ASP A 259 -16.07 6.41 6.67
CA ASP A 259 -17.47 6.84 6.74
C ASP A 259 -17.82 7.44 8.10
N LEU A 260 -17.34 6.84 9.18
CA LEU A 260 -17.47 7.40 10.52
C LEU A 260 -16.81 8.78 10.59
N TRP A 261 -15.62 8.94 10.03
CA TRP A 261 -14.97 10.25 9.94
C TRP A 261 -15.84 11.24 9.15
N ARG A 262 -16.31 10.86 7.96
CA ARG A 262 -17.18 11.70 7.13
C ARG A 262 -18.43 12.16 7.90
N ILE A 263 -19.08 11.27 8.64
CA ILE A 263 -20.32 11.55 9.36
C ILE A 263 -20.08 12.44 10.59
N PHE A 264 -19.05 12.13 11.40
CA PHE A 264 -18.84 12.79 12.68
C PHE A 264 -17.95 14.03 12.61
N LEU A 265 -16.95 14.05 11.72
CA LEU A 265 -15.98 15.14 11.59
C LEU A 265 -16.20 15.97 10.32
N GLY A 266 -16.73 15.37 9.26
CA GLY A 266 -17.02 16.05 8.00
C GLY A 266 -15.80 16.20 7.07
N PRO A 267 -16.00 16.83 5.90
CA PRO A 267 -14.94 17.14 4.95
C PRO A 267 -14.02 18.26 5.44
N ILE A 268 -12.77 18.22 4.98
CA ILE A 268 -11.76 19.24 5.31
C ILE A 268 -11.83 20.47 4.40
N VAL A 269 -12.71 20.44 3.40
CA VAL A 269 -12.95 21.55 2.49
C VAL A 269 -14.16 22.40 2.90
N PRO A 270 -14.14 23.73 2.71
CA PRO A 270 -15.30 24.57 2.97
C PRO A 270 -16.49 24.12 2.12
N HIS A 271 -17.64 23.89 2.74
CA HIS A 271 -18.85 23.62 1.97
C HIS A 271 -19.23 24.85 1.16
N SER A 272 -19.45 24.67 -0.15
CA SER A 272 -20.22 25.64 -0.91
C SER A 272 -21.61 25.75 -0.28
N LYS A 273 -21.98 26.96 0.16
CA LYS A 273 -23.25 27.26 0.87
C LYS A 273 -24.51 26.86 0.08
N THR A 274 -24.38 26.49 -1.19
CA THR A 274 -25.50 26.19 -2.09
C THR A 274 -26.00 24.72 -2.01
N LYS A 275 -25.33 23.82 -1.29
CA LYS A 275 -25.74 22.39 -1.15
C LYS A 275 -26.17 21.99 0.26
N GLN A 276 -26.71 22.91 1.05
CA GLN A 276 -27.14 22.64 2.43
C GLN A 276 -28.32 21.65 2.58
N CYS A 277 -28.93 21.13 1.49
CA CYS A 277 -30.18 20.37 1.58
C CYS A 277 -30.21 18.93 1.02
N LEU A 278 -29.13 18.32 0.57
CA LEU A 278 -29.13 16.90 0.13
C LEU A 278 -27.75 16.30 0.49
N GLN A 279 -27.57 15.27 1.31
CA GLN A 279 -28.44 14.18 1.77
C GLN A 279 -27.70 13.50 2.94
N GLN A 280 -28.37 13.21 4.07
CA GLN A 280 -27.87 12.20 5.02
C GLN A 280 -28.09 10.83 4.36
N GLY A 281 -27.14 10.38 3.54
CA GLY A 281 -27.27 9.16 2.74
C GLY A 281 -25.93 8.49 2.45
N LEU A 282 -26.01 7.25 1.93
CA LEU A 282 -24.85 6.55 1.39
C LEU A 282 -24.25 7.36 0.23
N PRO A 283 -22.91 7.52 0.14
CA PRO A 283 -22.25 8.39 -0.84
C PRO A 283 -22.48 8.01 -2.33
N TRP A 284 -23.18 6.91 -2.59
CA TRP A 284 -23.48 6.35 -3.91
C TRP A 284 -24.93 6.55 -4.36
N PHE A 285 -25.81 7.03 -3.48
CA PHE A 285 -27.20 7.29 -3.80
C PHE A 285 -27.41 8.80 -3.89
N PRO A 286 -27.83 9.34 -5.06
CA PRO A 286 -28.16 10.75 -5.22
C PRO A 286 -29.48 11.14 -4.57
#